data_AF-H0TMX7-F1
#
_entry.id   AF-H0TMX7-F1
#
_cell.length_a   1.000
_cell.length_b   1.000
_cell.length_c   1.000
_cell.angle_alpha   90.00
_cell.angle_beta   90.00
_cell.angle_gamma   90.00
#
_symmetry.space_group_name_H-M   'P 1'
#
loop_
_entity.id
_entity.type
_entity.pdbx_description
1 polymer ?
#
loop_
_entity_poly.entity_id
_entity_poly.type
_entity_poly.pdbx_seq_one_letter_code
_entity_poly.pdbx_strand_id
1 'polypeptide(L)'
;MYGPSFVTGSLIARFGAPAIVAVGLACEAVAAMIGLSGLTAMHFWTTLVMLGLGWNFGFVGASALVLETHTSSERNKVQAFNDFLIFGLMTLGSFSSGQLLANFGWSAVNLVVFPPVLLGLCVLALVWSSKRRAQLDVVDAPERA
;
A
#
# COMPACT_ATOMS: atom_id res chain seq x y z
N MET A 1 -11.73 -10.82 0.82
CA MET A 1 -10.42 -10.36 0.31
C MET A 1 -10.40 -10.12 -1.20
N TYR A 2 -11.06 -10.93 -2.04
CA TYR A 2 -11.13 -10.69 -3.51
C TYR A 2 -12.37 -9.93 -4.00
N GLY A 3 -13.43 -9.80 -3.17
CA GLY A 3 -14.62 -9.03 -3.50
C GLY A 3 -14.33 -7.58 -3.94
N PRO A 4 -13.46 -6.83 -3.23
CA PRO A 4 -13.06 -5.49 -3.67
C PRO A 4 -12.28 -5.49 -4.97
N SER A 5 -11.51 -6.54 -5.29
CA SER A 5 -10.63 -6.59 -6.47
C SER A 5 -11.38 -6.37 -7.79
N PHE A 6 -12.67 -6.75 -7.87
CA PHE A 6 -13.52 -6.48 -9.03
C PHE A 6 -13.70 -4.98 -9.29
N VAL A 7 -13.73 -4.18 -8.22
CA VAL A 7 -13.87 -2.72 -8.26
C VAL A 7 -12.51 -2.03 -8.29
N THR A 8 -11.50 -2.61 -7.64
CA THR A 8 -10.15 -2.03 -7.57
C THR A 8 -9.54 -1.83 -8.96
N GLY A 9 -9.76 -2.76 -9.89
CA GLY A 9 -9.30 -2.59 -11.27
C GLY A 9 -9.92 -1.38 -11.99
N SER A 10 -11.23 -1.15 -11.83
CA SER A 10 -11.90 0.01 -12.43
C SER A 10 -11.50 1.32 -11.76
N LEU A 11 -11.25 1.29 -10.44
CA LEU A 11 -10.74 2.42 -9.69
C LEU A 11 -9.31 2.79 -10.11
N ILE A 12 -8.44 1.82 -10.33
CA ILE A 12 -7.08 2.06 -10.87
C ILE A 12 -7.16 2.68 -12.26
N ALA A 13 -8.03 2.17 -13.14
CA ALA A 13 -8.22 2.74 -14.48
C ALA A 13 -8.73 4.20 -14.43
N ARG A 14 -9.51 4.57 -13.40
CA ARG A 14 -10.09 5.91 -13.26
C ARG A 14 -9.22 6.91 -12.50
N PHE A 15 -8.54 6.48 -11.44
CA PHE A 15 -7.80 7.35 -10.50
C PHE A 15 -6.29 7.13 -10.54
N GLY A 16 -5.82 6.10 -11.23
CA GLY A 16 -4.41 5.71 -11.31
C GLY A 16 -3.94 4.85 -10.13
N ALA A 17 -2.95 4.00 -10.39
CA ALA A 17 -2.37 3.11 -9.40
C ALA A 17 -1.80 3.84 -8.16
N PRO A 18 -1.08 4.99 -8.26
CA PRO A 18 -0.55 5.68 -7.09
C PRO A 18 -1.63 6.11 -6.08
N ALA A 19 -2.77 6.58 -6.56
CA ALA A 19 -3.87 7.03 -5.70
C ALA A 19 -4.48 5.86 -4.93
N ILE A 20 -4.67 4.72 -5.59
CA ILE A 20 -5.23 3.51 -4.96
C ILE A 20 -4.28 2.94 -3.91
N VAL A 21 -2.97 2.94 -4.16
CA VAL A 21 -1.97 2.56 -3.14
C VAL A 21 -2.05 3.50 -1.94
N ALA A 22 -2.13 4.82 -2.15
CA ALA A 22 -2.22 5.77 -1.05
C ALA A 22 -3.49 5.56 -0.19
N VAL A 23 -4.63 5.28 -0.82
CA VAL A 23 -5.88 4.92 -0.11
C VAL A 23 -5.70 3.62 0.67
N GLY A 24 -5.06 2.61 0.08
CA GLY A 24 -4.76 1.35 0.76
C GLY A 24 -3.91 1.57 2.02
N LEU A 25 -2.83 2.33 1.91
CA LEU A 25 -1.96 2.68 3.03
C LEU A 25 -2.70 3.50 4.11
N ALA A 26 -3.60 4.40 3.71
CA ALA A 26 -4.43 5.14 4.66
C ALA A 26 -5.41 4.22 5.41
N CYS A 27 -6.03 3.25 4.72
CA CYS A 27 -6.86 2.24 5.35
C CYS A 27 -6.07 1.41 6.37
N GLU A 28 -4.85 1.00 6.06
CA GLU A 28 -3.96 0.29 7.01
C GLU A 28 -3.68 1.11 8.28
N ALA A 29 -3.36 2.40 8.13
CA ALA A 29 -3.18 3.28 9.28
C ALA A 29 -4.46 3.41 10.12
N VAL A 30 -5.63 3.51 9.47
CA VAL A 30 -6.92 3.56 10.19
C VAL A 30 -7.20 2.24 10.91
N ALA A 31 -6.92 1.10 10.29
CA ALA A 31 -7.05 -0.21 10.91
C ALA A 31 -6.20 -0.31 12.19
N ALA A 32 -4.95 0.15 12.13
CA ALA A 32 -4.04 0.20 13.27
C ALA A 32 -4.52 1.18 14.36
N MET A 33 -5.05 2.35 13.99
CA MET A 33 -5.63 3.30 14.96
C MET A 33 -6.83 2.72 15.70
N ILE A 34 -7.72 2.01 14.99
CA ILE A 34 -8.86 1.29 15.59
C ILE A 34 -8.34 0.18 16.52
N GLY A 35 -7.30 -0.55 16.11
CA GLY A 35 -6.67 -1.57 16.94
C GLY A 35 -6.09 -0.99 18.23
N LEU A 36 -5.57 0.23 18.19
CA LEU A 36 -5.05 0.94 19.37
C LEU A 36 -6.15 1.53 20.27
N SER A 37 -7.35 1.81 19.74
CA SER A 37 -8.42 2.45 20.52
C SER A 37 -9.17 1.50 21.44
N GLY A 38 -9.08 0.18 21.23
CA GLY A 38 -9.70 -0.80 22.13
C GLY A 38 -9.58 -2.26 21.72
N LEU A 39 -9.94 -3.15 22.65
CA LEU A 39 -9.86 -4.61 22.50
C LEU A 39 -11.22 -5.32 22.42
N THR A 40 -12.31 -4.56 22.27
CA THR A 40 -13.65 -5.17 22.15
C THR A 40 -13.79 -5.93 20.84
N ALA A 41 -14.74 -6.87 20.76
CA ALA A 41 -15.07 -7.55 19.51
C ALA A 41 -15.32 -6.57 18.34
N MET A 42 -16.07 -5.47 18.56
CA MET A 42 -16.35 -4.49 17.50
C MET A 42 -15.09 -3.87 16.91
N HIS A 43 -14.18 -3.39 17.77
CA HIS A 43 -12.85 -2.90 17.35
C HIS A 43 -12.13 -3.93 16.47
N PHE A 44 -12.06 -5.18 16.91
CA PHE A 44 -11.37 -6.24 16.17
C PHE A 44 -11.99 -6.48 14.79
N TRP A 45 -13.31 -6.56 14.69
CA TRP A 45 -14.01 -6.79 13.42
C TRP A 45 -13.83 -5.59 12.48
N THR A 46 -13.94 -4.36 12.99
CA THR A 46 -13.71 -3.16 12.18
C THR A 46 -12.26 -3.04 11.72
N THR A 47 -11.28 -3.39 12.57
CA THR A 47 -9.87 -3.47 12.18
C THR A 47 -9.67 -4.49 11.07
N LEU A 48 -10.24 -5.70 11.18
CA LEU A 48 -10.11 -6.74 10.15
C LEU A 48 -10.73 -6.34 8.81
N VAL A 49 -11.88 -5.66 8.82
CA VAL A 49 -12.50 -5.15 7.59
C VAL A 49 -11.60 -4.09 6.95
N MET A 50 -11.14 -3.11 7.73
CA MET A 50 -10.30 -2.02 7.20
C MET A 50 -8.94 -2.53 6.71
N LEU A 51 -8.32 -3.46 7.45
CA LEU A 51 -7.11 -4.19 7.06
C LEU A 51 -7.32 -4.96 5.75
N GLY A 52 -8.46 -5.65 5.60
CA GLY A 52 -8.77 -6.37 4.37
C GLY A 52 -8.93 -5.45 3.14
N LEU A 53 -9.46 -4.24 3.33
CA LEU A 53 -9.57 -3.22 2.28
C LEU A 53 -8.21 -2.59 1.95
N GLY A 54 -7.45 -2.21 2.98
CA GLY A 54 -6.10 -1.66 2.86
C GLY A 54 -5.17 -2.60 2.09
N TRP A 55 -5.15 -3.87 2.49
CA TRP A 55 -4.39 -4.91 1.84
C TRP A 55 -4.75 -5.06 0.36
N ASN A 56 -6.04 -5.03 0.01
CA ASN A 56 -6.47 -5.18 -1.37
C ASN A 56 -5.98 -4.02 -2.25
N PHE A 57 -6.22 -2.78 -1.82
CA PHE A 57 -5.83 -1.60 -2.58
C PHE A 57 -4.33 -1.43 -2.66
N GLY A 58 -3.62 -1.69 -1.55
CA GLY A 58 -2.17 -1.69 -1.48
C GLY A 58 -1.56 -2.73 -2.42
N PHE A 59 -1.98 -3.99 -2.32
CA PHE A 59 -1.43 -5.08 -3.13
C PHE A 59 -1.69 -4.88 -4.63
N VAL A 60 -2.96 -4.69 -5.02
CA VAL A 60 -3.31 -4.56 -6.45
C VAL A 60 -2.74 -3.29 -7.05
N GLY A 61 -2.78 -2.17 -6.31
CA GLY A 61 -2.21 -0.91 -6.76
C GLY A 61 -0.68 -0.97 -6.89
N ALA A 62 0.02 -1.57 -5.93
CA ALA A 62 1.47 -1.67 -5.97
C ALA A 62 1.94 -2.61 -7.10
N SER A 63 1.26 -3.74 -7.30
CA SER A 63 1.54 -4.60 -8.45
C SER A 63 1.32 -3.86 -9.76
N ALA A 64 0.25 -3.06 -9.90
CA ALA A 64 0.05 -2.25 -11.10
C ALA A 64 1.23 -1.27 -11.34
N LEU A 65 1.71 -0.58 -10.30
CA LEU A 65 2.89 0.31 -10.42
C LEU A 65 4.15 -0.42 -10.88
N VAL A 66 4.39 -1.62 -10.35
CA VAL A 66 5.55 -2.44 -10.72
C VAL A 66 5.45 -2.88 -12.19
N LEU A 67 4.25 -3.23 -12.67
CA LEU A 67 4.05 -3.67 -14.04
C LEU A 67 4.01 -2.51 -15.06
N GLU A 68 3.78 -1.27 -14.63
CA GLU A 68 3.83 -0.07 -15.48
C GLU A 68 5.27 0.30 -15.90
N THR A 69 6.29 -0.10 -15.14
CA THR A 69 7.70 0.21 -15.42
C THR A 69 8.42 -0.84 -16.25
N HIS A 70 7.74 -1.93 -16.63
CA HIS A 70 8.32 -3.07 -17.32
C HIS A 70 7.59 -3.39 -18.63
N THR A 71 8.31 -4.01 -19.56
CA THR A 71 7.73 -4.42 -20.83
C THR A 71 6.78 -5.60 -20.68
N SER A 72 5.84 -5.76 -21.63
CA SER A 72 4.85 -6.83 -21.61
C SER A 72 5.46 -8.24 -21.64
N SER A 73 6.64 -8.42 -22.23
CA SER A 73 7.39 -9.68 -22.24
C SER A 73 8.00 -10.04 -20.88
N GLU A 74 8.29 -9.04 -20.04
CA GLU A 74 8.91 -9.22 -18.73
C GLU A 74 7.89 -9.29 -17.59
N ARG A 75 6.67 -8.79 -17.83
CA ARG A 75 5.57 -8.68 -16.84
C ARG A 75 5.37 -9.93 -16.00
N ASN A 76 5.35 -11.11 -16.61
CA ASN A 76 5.15 -12.37 -15.88
C ASN A 76 6.31 -12.69 -14.93
N LYS A 77 7.56 -12.45 -15.35
CA LYS A 77 8.74 -12.69 -14.51
C LYS A 77 8.78 -11.71 -13.34
N VAL A 78 8.48 -10.43 -13.63
CA VAL A 78 8.47 -9.36 -12.63
C VAL A 78 7.35 -9.59 -11.60
N GLN A 79 6.15 -9.97 -12.04
CA GLN A 79 5.05 -10.28 -11.13
C GLN A 79 5.39 -11.49 -10.24
N ALA A 80 5.96 -12.56 -10.82
CA ALA A 80 6.36 -13.73 -10.03
C ALA A 80 7.43 -13.38 -8.98
N PHE A 81 8.38 -12.51 -9.33
CA PHE A 81 9.39 -12.02 -8.38
C PHE A 81 8.77 -11.14 -7.29
N ASN A 82 7.86 -10.23 -7.66
CA ASN A 82 7.10 -9.41 -6.72
C ASN A 82 6.30 -10.28 -5.74
N ASP A 83 5.58 -11.28 -6.24
CA ASP A 83 4.77 -12.19 -5.42
C ASP A 83 5.65 -13.02 -4.50
N PHE A 84 6.81 -13.49 -4.98
CA PHE A 84 7.80 -14.17 -4.15
C PHE A 84 8.28 -13.29 -2.99
N LEU A 85 8.60 -12.02 -3.24
CA LEU A 85 9.00 -11.10 -2.18
C LEU A 85 7.87 -10.85 -1.18
N ILE A 86 6.64 -10.61 -1.66
CA ILE A 86 5.48 -10.34 -0.81
C ILE A 86 5.18 -11.54 0.09
N PHE A 87 5.06 -12.74 -0.49
CA PHE A 87 4.76 -13.95 0.30
C PHE A 87 5.93 -14.37 1.20
N GLY A 88 7.17 -14.12 0.78
CA GLY A 88 8.36 -14.31 1.61
C GLY A 88 8.34 -13.40 2.85
N LEU A 89 8.12 -12.09 2.66
CA LEU A 89 7.96 -11.13 3.75
C LEU A 89 6.76 -11.46 4.65
N MET A 90 5.64 -11.89 4.07
CA MET A 90 4.45 -12.30 4.82
C MET A 90 4.74 -13.50 5.74
N THR A 91 5.57 -14.45 5.27
CA THR A 91 6.01 -15.58 6.08
C THR A 91 6.84 -15.11 7.28
N LEU A 92 7.85 -14.27 7.05
CA LEU A 92 8.69 -13.70 8.12
C LEU A 92 7.87 -12.85 9.11
N GLY A 93 6.96 -12.04 8.58
CA GLY A 93 6.04 -11.22 9.37
C GLY A 93 5.10 -12.06 10.24
N SER A 94 4.61 -13.19 9.73
CA SER A 94 3.74 -14.10 10.48
C SER A 94 4.46 -14.69 11.69
N PHE A 95 5.71 -15.17 11.54
CA PHE A 95 6.52 -15.63 12.66
C PHE A 95 6.83 -14.50 13.66
N SER A 96 7.13 -13.30 13.15
CA SER A 96 7.46 -12.14 13.97
C SER A 96 6.26 -11.63 14.77
N SER A 97 5.05 -11.69 14.20
CA SER A 97 3.83 -11.15 14.82
C SER A 97 3.47 -11.86 16.13
N GLY A 98 3.62 -13.20 16.18
CA GLY A 98 3.37 -13.97 17.40
C GLY A 98 4.35 -13.62 18.53
N GLN A 99 5.63 -13.50 18.20
CA GLN A 99 6.65 -13.07 19.16
C GLN A 99 6.48 -11.62 19.60
N LEU A 100 6.10 -10.74 18.68
CA LEU A 100 5.82 -9.33 18.98
C LEU A 100 4.64 -9.22 19.95
N LEU A 101 3.56 -9.96 19.71
CA LEU A 101 2.40 -10.01 20.60
C LEU A 101 2.75 -10.58 21.97
N ALA A 102 3.54 -11.65 22.02
CA ALA A 102 3.91 -12.31 23.28
C ALA A 102 4.80 -11.44 24.18
N ASN A 103 5.76 -10.71 23.59
CA ASN A 103 6.75 -9.94 24.35
C ASN A 103 6.36 -8.46 24.55
N PHE A 104 5.66 -7.85 23.60
CA PHE A 104 5.38 -6.41 23.59
C PHE A 104 3.88 -6.07 23.56
N GLY A 105 3.01 -7.09 23.45
CA GLY A 105 1.57 -6.93 23.51
C GLY A 105 0.92 -6.36 22.26
N TRP A 106 -0.39 -6.19 22.32
CA TRP A 106 -1.25 -5.79 21.20
C TRP A 106 -0.92 -4.40 20.63
N SER A 107 -0.58 -3.44 21.49
CA SER A 107 -0.26 -2.09 21.05
C SER A 107 0.99 -2.05 20.17
N ALA A 108 1.99 -2.88 20.47
CA ALA A 108 3.20 -2.99 19.65
C ALA A 108 2.89 -3.54 18.25
N VAL A 109 2.02 -4.54 18.16
CA VAL A 109 1.57 -5.11 16.86
C VAL A 109 0.97 -4.03 15.97
N ASN A 110 0.15 -3.13 16.53
CA ASN A 110 -0.46 -2.04 15.76
C ASN A 110 0.51 -0.89 15.47
N LEU A 111 1.43 -0.59 16.39
CA LEU A 111 2.40 0.50 16.19
C LEU A 111 3.39 0.23 15.05
N VAL A 112 3.78 -1.03 14.84
CA VAL A 112 4.71 -1.43 13.77
C VAL A 112 4.13 -1.19 12.36
N VAL A 113 2.81 -0.99 12.23
CA VAL A 113 2.18 -0.66 10.95
C VAL A 113 2.51 0.75 10.47
N PHE A 114 2.69 1.72 11.38
CA PHE A 114 2.86 3.12 10.99
C PHE A 114 4.16 3.43 10.23
N PRO A 115 5.36 2.94 10.62
CA PRO A 115 6.59 3.21 9.90
C PRO A 115 6.54 2.86 8.39
N PRO A 116 6.15 1.64 7.96
CA PRO A 116 6.07 1.33 6.53
C PRO A 116 4.97 2.12 5.80
N VAL A 117 3.83 2.39 6.46
CA VAL A 117 2.77 3.22 5.89
C VAL A 117 3.24 4.64 5.62
N LEU A 118 3.88 5.27 6.62
CA LEU A 118 4.43 6.63 6.49
C LEU A 118 5.50 6.69 5.41
N LEU A 119 6.41 5.71 5.38
CA LEU A 119 7.43 5.62 4.34
C LEU A 119 6.80 5.56 2.94
N GLY A 120 5.82 4.67 2.73
CA GLY A 120 5.12 4.53 1.46
C GLY A 120 4.42 5.82 1.01
N LEU A 121 3.70 6.48 1.93
CA LEU A 121 3.02 7.74 1.65
C LEU A 121 4.01 8.88 1.33
N CYS A 122 5.12 8.97 2.06
CA CYS A 122 6.18 9.94 1.79
C CYS A 122 6.80 9.72 0.40
N VAL A 123 7.12 8.48 0.05
CA VAL A 123 7.68 8.13 -1.28
C VAL A 123 6.70 8.51 -2.39
N LEU A 124 5.41 8.17 -2.24
CA LEU A 124 4.38 8.54 -3.22
C LEU A 124 4.23 10.06 -3.37
N ALA A 125 4.27 10.80 -2.26
CA ALA A 125 4.20 12.27 -2.28
C ALA A 125 5.42 12.91 -2.97
N LEU A 126 6.62 12.39 -2.72
CA LEU A 126 7.86 12.84 -3.38
C LEU A 126 7.84 12.55 -4.90
N VAL A 127 7.37 11.37 -5.30
CA VAL A 127 7.23 11.02 -6.73
C VAL A 127 6.18 11.89 -7.41
N TRP A 128 5.07 12.18 -6.74
CA TRP A 128 4.01 13.02 -7.30
C TRP A 128 4.45 14.49 -7.44
N SER A 129 5.10 15.04 -6.42
CA SER A 129 5.63 16.41 -6.45
C SER A 129 6.73 16.61 -7.50
N SER A 130 7.62 15.63 -7.69
CA SER A 130 8.66 15.70 -8.73
C SER A 130 8.08 15.67 -10.15
N LYS A 131 7.08 14.82 -10.41
CA LYS A 131 6.36 14.81 -11.70
C LYS A 131 5.65 16.14 -11.98
N ARG A 132 4.99 16.73 -10.96
CA ARG A 132 4.32 18.03 -11.10
C ARG A 132 5.30 19.16 -11.38
N ARG A 133 6.47 19.15 -10.73
CA ARG A 133 7.52 20.16 -10.97
C ARG A 133 8.09 20.08 -12.39
N ALA A 134 8.39 18.87 -12.86
CA ALA A 134 8.87 18.67 -14.22
C ALA A 134 7.86 19.12 -15.29
N GLN A 135 6.55 18.97 -15.04
CA GLN A 135 5.51 19.48 -15.96
C GLN A 135 5.45 21.01 -15.98
N LEU A 136 5.63 21.67 -14.84
CA LEU A 136 5.66 23.14 -14.77
C LEU A 136 6.90 23.69 -15.48
N ASP A 137 8.07 23.07 -15.30
CA ASP A 137 9.31 23.48 -15.97
C ASP A 137 9.22 23.35 -17.51
N VAL A 138 8.43 22.40 -18.03
CA VAL A 138 8.17 22.25 -19.48
C VAL A 138 7.20 23.30 -20.00
N VAL A 139 6.20 23.71 -19.21
CA VAL A 139 5.25 24.78 -19.59
C VAL A 139 5.91 26.15 -19.56
N ASP A 140 6.83 26.38 -18.61
CA ASP A 140 7.55 27.64 -18.45
C ASP A 140 8.81 27.75 -19.32
N ALA A 141 9.15 26.73 -20.12
CA ALA A 141 10.22 26.80 -21.10
C ALA A 141 9.82 27.80 -22.21
N PRO A 142 10.41 29.02 -22.27
CA PRO A 142 10.08 29.98 -23.31
C PRO A 142 10.50 29.39 -24.66
N GLU A 143 9.69 29.59 -25.70
CA GLU A 143 10.03 29.36 -27.12
C GLU A 143 11.29 30.15 -27.49
N ARG A 144 12.47 29.66 -27.08
CA ARG A 144 13.76 30.15 -27.56
C ARG A 144 14.14 29.30 -28.77
N ALA A 145 13.48 29.60 -29.89
CA ALA A 145 13.92 29.25 -31.23
C ALA A 145 14.45 30.53 -31.91
#